data_AF-A0A3M1SNP4-F1
#
_entry.id   AF-A0A3M1SNP4-F1
#
_cell.length_a   1.000
_cell.length_b   1.000
_cell.length_c   1.000
_cell.angle_alpha   90.00
_cell.angle_beta   90.00
_cell.angle_gamma   90.00
#
_symmetry.space_group_name_H-M   'P 1'
#
loop_
_entity.id
_entity.type
_entity.pdbx_description
1 polymer ?
#
loop_
_entity_poly.entity_id
_entity_poly.type
_entity_poly.pdbx_seq_one_letter_code
_entity_poly.pdbx_strand_id
1 'polypeptide(L)'
;MLLDQIERVMMSRYWKLVRLNPAGGVKTLEIPEAKEFFQKQFPEWGNCQTGAETHIHRQLFAWSRFDRIRAAQLCLRCYISHRIERVCRQLAAQYDLDSNLLLPHVLDDTIDRPFDRQSPYRSLAHKVLETFDPDRAALSTWTDRLVKRHRGLNHVLIEHGIYVISDWAILNDTKPQQLRRIFSDFYHLTAREIQEDCHLLESYQNVYSLGRLQQRVQEGHLGQCTDPTDGQIEQICQYLEQHYDKIRSPNRVKMGLQNIAKKLRDYRIYVRGGFLQSHPIDDPRVQKK
;
A
#
# COMPACT_ATOMS: atom_id res chain seq x y z
N MET A 1 -4.18 14.12 34.12
CA MET A 1 -2.76 13.75 33.95
C MET A 1 -2.53 12.83 32.76
N LEU A 2 -3.17 11.65 32.67
CA LEU A 2 -2.94 10.72 31.54
C LEU A 2 -3.43 11.28 30.18
N LEU A 3 -4.58 11.96 30.16
CA LEU A 3 -5.15 12.59 28.96
C LEU A 3 -4.28 13.74 28.44
N ASP A 4 -3.86 14.67 29.31
CA ASP A 4 -2.93 15.77 28.97
C ASP A 4 -1.58 15.24 28.42
N GLN A 5 -1.11 14.09 28.93
CA GLN A 5 0.11 13.46 28.42
C GLN A 5 -0.09 12.82 27.03
N ILE A 6 -1.25 12.18 26.79
CA ILE A 6 -1.62 11.62 25.48
C ILE A 6 -1.85 12.74 24.45
N GLU A 7 -2.53 13.82 24.83
CA GLU A 7 -2.77 15.00 24.01
C GLU A 7 -1.47 15.70 23.62
N ARG A 8 -0.55 15.93 24.57
CA ARG A 8 0.78 16.48 24.27
C ARG A 8 1.57 15.61 23.31
N VAL A 9 1.47 14.28 23.42
CA VAL A 9 2.12 13.36 22.48
C VAL A 9 1.50 13.48 21.09
N MET A 10 0.17 13.59 20.97
CA MET A 10 -0.50 13.76 19.68
C MET A 10 -0.18 15.10 19.02
N MET A 11 -0.18 16.20 19.78
CA MET A 11 0.12 17.53 19.27
C MET A 11 1.57 17.65 18.81
N SER A 12 2.49 17.01 19.54
CA SER A 12 3.91 17.08 19.20
C SER A 12 4.23 16.60 17.79
N ARG A 13 3.37 15.80 17.17
CA ARG A 13 3.50 15.38 15.77
C ARG A 13 3.52 16.53 14.77
N TYR A 14 2.97 17.69 15.13
CA TYR A 14 2.97 18.88 14.27
C TYR A 14 4.22 19.74 14.41
N TRP A 15 5.13 19.46 15.34
CA TRP A 15 6.38 20.23 15.44
C TRP A 15 7.60 19.38 15.76
N LYS A 16 7.43 18.06 15.83
CA LYS A 16 8.51 17.11 15.97
C LYS A 16 8.64 16.31 14.68
N LEU A 17 9.72 16.53 13.94
CA LEU A 17 10.04 15.77 12.73
C LEU A 17 10.62 14.40 13.09
N VAL A 18 10.07 13.34 12.52
CA VAL A 18 10.67 12.00 12.55
C VAL A 18 11.68 11.88 11.42
N ARG A 19 12.93 11.53 11.75
CA ARG A 19 14.02 11.32 10.78
C ARG A 19 14.94 10.19 11.21
N LEU A 20 15.77 9.73 10.28
CA LEU A 20 16.80 8.75 10.60
C LEU A 20 18.04 9.41 11.21
N ASN A 21 18.69 8.70 12.13
CA ASN A 21 20.03 9.01 12.59
C ASN A 21 21.08 8.34 11.68
N PRO A 22 22.38 8.71 11.77
CA PRO A 22 23.42 8.11 10.94
C PRO A 22 23.57 6.59 11.10
N ALA A 23 23.11 6.03 12.21
CA ALA A 23 23.10 4.59 12.47
C ALA A 23 21.81 3.88 12.00
N GLY A 24 20.93 4.58 11.27
CA GLY A 24 19.67 4.03 10.75
C GLY A 24 18.51 3.99 11.74
N GLY A 25 18.73 4.36 13.00
CA GLY A 25 17.68 4.43 14.02
C GLY A 25 16.77 5.65 13.86
N VAL A 26 15.51 5.51 14.28
CA VAL A 26 14.55 6.62 14.29
C VAL A 26 14.89 7.61 15.41
N LYS A 27 14.94 8.89 15.06
CA LYS A 27 15.00 9.99 16.02
C LYS A 27 13.99 11.06 15.69
N THR A 28 13.64 11.83 16.72
CA THR A 28 12.67 12.91 16.62
C THR A 28 13.37 14.23 16.88
N LEU A 29 13.20 15.20 15.97
CA LEU A 29 13.77 16.54 16.06
C LEU A 29 12.65 17.57 16.26
N GLU A 30 12.71 18.34 17.34
CA GLU A 30 11.80 19.46 17.53
C GLU A 30 12.14 20.62 16.57
N ILE A 31 11.12 21.19 15.92
CA ILE A 31 11.19 22.32 15.00
C ILE A 31 10.55 23.52 15.71
N PRO A 32 11.35 24.45 16.30
CA PRO A 32 10.83 25.55 17.11
C PRO A 32 9.83 26.43 16.37
N GLU A 33 10.12 26.77 15.10
CA GLU A 33 9.25 27.58 14.25
C GLU A 33 7.85 26.94 14.09
N ALA A 34 7.79 25.62 13.89
CA ALA A 34 6.53 24.89 13.77
C ALA A 34 5.78 24.83 15.10
N LYS A 35 6.51 24.67 16.22
CA LYS A 35 5.94 24.61 17.56
C LYS A 35 5.27 25.92 17.96
N GLU A 36 5.99 27.02 17.86
CA GLU A 36 5.49 28.35 18.19
C GLU A 36 4.28 28.71 17.33
N PHE A 37 4.38 28.44 16.02
CA PHE A 37 3.28 28.67 15.09
C PHE A 37 2.05 27.83 15.46
N PHE A 38 2.21 26.51 15.65
CA PHE A 38 1.09 25.63 15.93
C PHE A 38 0.40 25.97 17.25
N GLN A 39 1.16 26.24 18.31
CA GLN A 39 0.60 26.61 19.61
C GLN A 39 -0.14 27.95 19.58
N LYS A 40 0.34 28.92 18.79
CA LYS A 40 -0.33 30.20 18.59
C LYS A 40 -1.65 30.07 17.84
N GLN A 41 -1.69 29.21 16.81
CA GLN A 41 -2.86 29.06 15.95
C GLN A 41 -3.92 28.10 16.51
N PHE A 42 -3.52 27.13 17.34
CA PHE A 42 -4.41 26.11 17.91
C PHE A 42 -4.27 25.99 19.44
N PRO A 43 -4.56 27.06 20.21
CA PRO A 43 -4.36 27.08 21.66
C PRO A 43 -5.31 26.14 22.43
N GLU A 44 -6.52 25.87 21.91
CA GLU A 44 -7.59 25.11 22.60
C GLU A 44 -7.69 23.63 22.18
N TRP A 45 -6.67 23.11 21.48
CA TRP A 45 -6.71 21.76 20.91
C TRP A 45 -6.86 20.61 21.93
N GLY A 46 -6.53 20.85 23.21
CA GLY A 46 -6.61 19.82 24.28
C GLY A 46 -7.98 19.14 24.39
N ASN A 47 -9.07 19.75 23.92
CA ASN A 47 -10.43 19.23 24.11
C ASN A 47 -11.05 18.51 22.90
N CYS A 48 -10.27 18.17 21.86
CA CYS A 48 -10.83 17.95 20.53
C CYS A 48 -10.92 16.46 20.08
N GLN A 49 -12.12 16.06 19.62
CA GLN A 49 -12.46 14.75 19.00
C GLN A 49 -11.90 14.61 17.57
N THR A 50 -12.00 13.41 16.97
CA THR A 50 -11.51 13.03 15.63
C THR A 50 -11.85 14.02 14.49
N GLY A 51 -12.94 14.80 14.59
CA GLY A 51 -13.30 15.83 13.60
C GLY A 51 -12.35 17.03 13.56
N ALA A 52 -11.63 17.29 14.65
CA ALA A 52 -10.72 18.41 14.75
C ALA A 52 -9.46 18.22 13.91
N GLU A 53 -8.96 16.97 13.76
CA GLU A 53 -7.74 16.66 12.98
C GLU A 53 -7.90 17.05 11.52
N THR A 54 -9.06 16.76 10.95
CA THR A 54 -9.41 17.18 9.59
C THR A 54 -9.43 18.70 9.46
N HIS A 55 -9.96 19.43 10.45
CA HIS A 55 -9.97 20.89 10.45
C HIS A 55 -8.55 21.46 10.49
N ILE A 56 -7.68 20.95 11.36
CA ILE A 56 -6.26 21.36 11.40
C ILE A 56 -5.56 21.13 10.07
N HIS A 57 -5.71 19.93 9.50
CA HIS A 57 -5.08 19.63 8.21
C HIS A 57 -5.56 20.58 7.11
N ARG A 58 -6.86 20.87 7.06
CA ARG A 58 -7.44 21.84 6.11
C ARG A 58 -6.86 23.23 6.30
N GLN A 59 -6.83 23.72 7.53
CA GLN A 59 -6.34 25.06 7.84
C GLN A 59 -4.85 25.22 7.57
N LEU A 60 -4.03 24.28 8.07
CA LEU A 60 -2.59 24.24 7.80
C LEU A 60 -2.31 24.12 6.29
N PHE A 61 -3.10 23.32 5.56
CA PHE A 61 -2.95 23.16 4.12
C PHE A 61 -3.27 24.46 3.39
N ALA A 62 -4.37 25.13 3.74
CA ALA A 62 -4.74 26.43 3.18
C ALA A 62 -3.61 27.46 3.39
N TRP A 63 -3.13 27.62 4.63
CA TRP A 63 -2.02 28.51 4.96
C TRP A 63 -0.72 28.15 4.22
N SER A 64 -0.42 26.86 4.05
CA SER A 64 0.79 26.44 3.33
C SER A 64 0.70 26.71 1.82
N ARG A 65 -0.49 26.61 1.22
CA ARG A 65 -0.69 26.66 -0.23
C ARG A 65 -1.00 28.05 -0.74
N PHE A 66 -1.91 28.77 -0.06
CA PHE A 66 -2.39 30.08 -0.49
C PHE A 66 -1.56 31.19 0.14
N ASP A 67 -1.42 31.17 1.47
CA ASP A 67 -0.67 32.20 2.20
C ASP A 67 0.84 31.94 2.22
N ARG A 68 1.27 30.78 1.72
CA ARG A 68 2.67 30.34 1.64
C ARG A 68 3.41 30.44 2.98
N ILE A 69 2.70 30.19 4.07
CA ILE A 69 3.25 30.24 5.42
C ILE A 69 4.12 28.99 5.61
N ARG A 70 5.44 29.21 5.65
CA ARG A 70 6.44 28.15 5.82
C ARG A 70 6.19 27.32 7.08
N ALA A 71 5.90 27.96 8.21
CA ALA A 71 5.62 27.27 9.46
C ALA A 71 4.44 26.29 9.36
N ALA A 72 3.38 26.64 8.62
CA ALA A 72 2.27 25.72 8.37
C ALA A 72 2.68 24.50 7.54
N GLN A 73 3.52 24.70 6.52
CA GLN A 73 4.09 23.61 5.73
C GLN A 73 4.99 22.71 6.59
N LEU A 74 5.81 23.29 7.48
CA LEU A 74 6.63 22.54 8.43
C LEU A 74 5.76 21.69 9.37
N CYS A 75 4.63 22.22 9.83
CA CYS A 75 3.71 21.47 10.67
C CYS A 75 3.17 20.22 9.97
N LEU A 76 2.76 20.37 8.70
CA LEU A 76 2.27 19.26 7.90
C LEU A 76 3.37 18.24 7.60
N ARG A 77 4.59 18.68 7.29
CA ARG A 77 5.73 17.77 7.05
C ARG A 77 6.09 16.97 8.29
N CYS A 78 6.08 17.60 9.48
CA CYS A 78 6.23 16.89 10.74
C CYS A 78 5.13 15.82 10.88
N TYR A 79 3.86 16.18 10.70
CA TYR A 79 2.75 15.23 10.80
C TYR A 79 2.90 14.05 9.84
N ILE A 80 3.25 14.34 8.57
CA ILE A 80 3.47 13.32 7.54
C ILE A 80 4.61 12.39 7.93
N SER A 81 5.71 12.88 8.50
CA SER A 81 6.83 12.03 8.94
C SER A 81 6.43 11.00 10.00
N HIS A 82 5.61 11.40 10.99
CA HIS A 82 5.02 10.47 11.98
C HIS A 82 4.11 9.45 11.31
N ARG A 83 3.32 9.88 10.32
CA ARG A 83 2.42 8.98 9.60
C ARG A 83 3.21 7.97 8.77
N ILE A 84 4.28 8.38 8.09
CA ILE A 84 5.17 7.49 7.33
C ILE A 84 5.79 6.43 8.26
N GLU A 85 6.36 6.85 9.39
CA GLU A 85 6.93 5.94 10.39
C GLU A 85 5.91 4.90 10.85
N ARG A 86 4.70 5.35 11.22
CA ARG A 86 3.62 4.47 11.66
C ARG A 86 3.25 3.44 10.60
N VAL A 87 3.11 3.84 9.34
CA VAL A 87 2.77 2.91 8.24
C VAL A 87 3.89 1.90 8.01
N CYS A 88 5.16 2.32 8.06
CA CYS A 88 6.29 1.40 7.92
C CYS A 88 6.32 0.37 9.05
N ARG A 89 6.10 0.79 10.30
CA ARG A 89 6.01 -0.14 11.44
C ARG A 89 4.84 -1.11 11.31
N GLN A 90 3.69 -0.65 10.82
CA GLN A 90 2.55 -1.52 10.57
C GLN A 90 2.83 -2.56 9.49
N LEU A 91 3.46 -2.15 8.38
CA LEU A 91 3.85 -3.07 7.31
C LEU A 91 4.90 -4.07 7.81
N ALA A 92 5.89 -3.58 8.55
CA ALA A 92 6.93 -4.40 9.15
C ALA A 92 6.34 -5.47 10.09
N ALA A 93 5.44 -5.08 10.99
CA ALA A 93 4.73 -6.01 11.87
C ALA A 93 3.82 -6.98 11.11
N GLN A 94 3.15 -6.53 10.04
CA GLN A 94 2.27 -7.37 9.22
C GLN A 94 3.03 -8.50 8.52
N TYR A 95 4.29 -8.27 8.15
CA TYR A 95 5.10 -9.21 7.37
C TYR A 95 6.34 -9.73 8.11
N ASP A 96 6.40 -9.54 9.43
CA ASP A 96 7.51 -9.96 10.29
C ASP A 96 8.89 -9.47 9.78
N LEU A 97 8.97 -8.20 9.39
CA LEU A 97 10.19 -7.53 8.95
C LEU A 97 10.69 -6.53 10.00
N ASP A 98 11.98 -6.19 9.93
CA ASP A 98 12.49 -5.00 10.63
C ASP A 98 12.04 -3.73 9.90
N SER A 99 11.35 -2.84 10.62
CA SER A 99 10.96 -1.52 10.13
C SER A 99 12.13 -0.67 9.64
N ASN A 100 13.34 -0.88 10.17
CA ASN A 100 14.54 -0.17 9.73
C ASN A 100 14.95 -0.50 8.27
N LEU A 101 14.42 -1.59 7.70
CA LEU A 101 14.59 -1.90 6.28
C LEU A 101 13.71 -1.01 5.39
N LEU A 102 12.57 -0.54 5.90
CA LEU A 102 11.59 0.23 5.12
C LEU A 102 11.82 1.74 5.22
N LEU A 103 12.13 2.21 6.44
CA LEU A 103 12.21 3.63 6.77
C LEU A 103 13.20 4.45 5.91
N PRO A 104 14.42 3.94 5.56
CA PRO A 104 15.38 4.67 4.72
C PRO A 104 14.85 5.07 3.35
N HIS A 105 13.86 4.34 2.83
CA HIS A 105 13.30 4.61 1.51
C HIS A 105 12.23 5.69 1.51
N VAL A 106 11.69 6.08 2.66
CA VAL A 106 10.49 6.94 2.75
C VAL A 106 10.59 8.08 3.76
N LEU A 107 11.48 7.99 4.76
CA LEU A 107 11.84 9.09 5.65
C LEU A 107 13.03 9.88 5.10
N ASP A 108 12.84 10.41 3.90
CA ASP A 108 13.86 11.10 3.09
C ASP A 108 13.74 12.63 3.16
N ASP A 109 12.97 13.14 4.12
CA ASP A 109 12.62 14.55 4.17
C ASP A 109 13.67 15.40 4.90
N THR A 110 14.27 16.36 4.18
CA THR A 110 15.21 17.32 4.74
C THR A 110 14.52 18.67 4.96
N ILE A 111 14.08 18.95 6.20
CA ILE A 111 13.46 20.25 6.57
C ILE A 111 14.46 21.41 6.44
N ASP A 112 15.76 21.13 6.64
CA ASP A 112 16.82 22.13 6.68
C ASP A 112 17.13 22.77 5.32
N ARG A 113 16.65 22.17 4.22
CA ARG A 113 16.84 22.74 2.88
C ARG A 113 15.65 23.64 2.55
N PRO A 114 15.88 24.90 2.15
CA PRO A 114 14.82 25.74 1.61
C PRO A 114 14.17 25.00 0.44
N PHE A 115 12.84 25.13 0.33
CA PHE A 115 12.05 24.47 -0.70
C PHE A 115 12.46 24.99 -2.08
N ASP A 116 13.47 24.36 -2.68
CA ASP A 116 13.87 24.65 -4.03
C ASP A 116 12.94 23.88 -4.99
N ARG A 117 11.99 24.60 -5.58
CA ARG A 117 11.11 24.04 -6.61
C ARG A 117 11.91 23.53 -7.81
N GLN A 118 13.15 23.96 -8.00
CA GLN A 118 14.03 23.55 -9.08
C GLN A 118 14.87 22.30 -8.74
N SER A 119 14.91 21.87 -7.47
CA SER A 119 15.55 20.60 -7.12
C SER A 119 14.87 19.44 -7.85
N PRO A 120 15.63 18.61 -8.61
CA PRO A 120 15.08 17.43 -9.28
C PRO A 120 14.62 16.37 -8.26
N TYR A 121 15.14 16.43 -7.03
CA TYR A 121 14.74 15.54 -5.95
C TYR A 121 13.54 16.09 -5.17
N ARG A 122 12.53 15.24 -4.98
CA ARG A 122 11.32 15.50 -4.17
C ARG A 122 11.11 14.38 -3.16
N SER A 123 11.17 14.72 -1.88
CA SER A 123 10.92 13.78 -0.79
C SER A 123 9.49 13.25 -0.81
N LEU A 124 9.22 12.12 -0.14
CA LEU A 124 7.87 11.59 -0.07
C LEU A 124 6.90 12.57 0.59
N ALA A 125 7.35 13.27 1.65
CA ALA A 125 6.53 14.27 2.32
C ALA A 125 6.12 15.43 1.40
N HIS A 126 7.01 15.88 0.51
CA HIS A 126 6.66 16.89 -0.50
C HIS A 126 5.65 16.35 -1.51
N LYS A 127 5.84 15.13 -2.02
CA LYS A 127 4.90 14.50 -2.96
C LYS A 127 3.50 14.34 -2.34
N VAL A 128 3.44 14.00 -1.05
CA VAL A 128 2.18 13.95 -0.29
C VAL A 128 1.50 15.31 -0.33
N LEU A 129 2.19 16.39 0.02
CA LEU A 129 1.60 17.74 0.03
C LEU A 129 1.24 18.28 -1.35
N GLU A 130 2.06 18.04 -2.37
CA GLU A 130 1.80 18.49 -3.75
C GLU A 130 0.54 17.87 -4.35
N THR A 131 0.25 16.61 -3.99
CA THR A 131 -0.87 15.84 -4.55
C THR A 131 -2.07 15.71 -3.61
N PHE A 132 -1.97 16.26 -2.39
CA PHE A 132 -3.04 16.20 -1.41
C PHE A 132 -4.21 17.09 -1.80
N ASP A 133 -5.42 16.53 -1.68
CA ASP A 133 -6.69 17.21 -1.88
C ASP A 133 -7.56 16.98 -0.62
N PRO A 134 -7.76 18.03 0.22
CA PRO A 134 -8.50 17.93 1.48
C PRO A 134 -10.01 17.69 1.31
N ASP A 135 -10.55 17.81 0.09
CA ASP A 135 -11.95 17.52 -0.20
C ASP A 135 -12.15 16.06 -0.60
N ARG A 136 -11.08 15.37 -1.02
CA ARG A 136 -11.14 13.96 -1.48
C ARG A 136 -10.68 12.94 -0.44
N ALA A 137 -9.81 13.32 0.49
CA ALA A 137 -9.28 12.39 1.49
C ALA A 137 -8.75 13.12 2.74
N ALA A 138 -8.68 12.40 3.87
CA ALA A 138 -7.88 12.82 5.01
C ALA A 138 -6.38 12.70 4.69
N LEU A 139 -5.57 13.62 5.21
CA LEU A 139 -4.11 13.63 5.01
C LEU A 139 -3.46 12.32 5.46
N SER A 140 -3.93 11.76 6.56
CA SER A 140 -3.47 10.49 7.11
C SER A 140 -3.70 9.33 6.14
N THR A 141 -4.88 9.24 5.52
CA THR A 141 -5.23 8.22 4.51
C THR A 141 -4.47 8.44 3.21
N TRP A 142 -4.28 9.69 2.79
CA TRP A 142 -3.53 10.03 1.59
C TRP A 142 -2.05 9.63 1.73
N THR A 143 -1.45 9.93 2.88
CA THR A 143 -0.08 9.54 3.20
C THR A 143 0.09 8.03 3.18
N ASP A 144 -0.82 7.27 3.80
CA ASP A 144 -0.78 5.79 3.78
C ASP A 144 -0.77 5.24 2.36
N ARG A 145 -1.63 5.79 1.49
CA ARG A 145 -1.71 5.36 0.10
C ARG A 145 -0.41 5.60 -0.65
N LEU A 146 0.25 6.74 -0.43
CA LEU A 146 1.50 7.07 -1.10
C LEU A 146 2.69 6.26 -0.55
N VAL A 147 2.76 6.02 0.76
CA VAL A 147 3.77 5.13 1.37
C VAL A 147 3.66 3.72 0.79
N LYS A 148 2.46 3.14 0.77
CA LYS A 148 2.22 1.78 0.24
C LYS A 148 2.47 1.66 -1.28
N ARG A 149 2.47 2.77 -2.01
CA ARG A 149 2.79 2.82 -3.45
C ARG A 149 4.25 3.19 -3.72
N HIS A 150 5.04 3.47 -2.68
CA HIS A 150 6.42 3.93 -2.86
C HIS A 150 7.28 2.85 -3.51
N ARG A 151 7.96 3.18 -4.61
CA ARG A 151 8.73 2.21 -5.41
C ARG A 151 9.87 1.57 -4.62
N GLY A 152 10.63 2.38 -3.87
CA GLY A 152 11.73 1.87 -3.05
C GLY A 152 11.25 0.95 -1.93
N LEU A 153 10.10 1.26 -1.33
CA LEU A 153 9.51 0.42 -0.28
C LEU A 153 9.04 -0.92 -0.87
N ASN A 154 8.33 -0.87 -2.00
CA ASN A 154 7.85 -2.08 -2.67
C ASN A 154 8.99 -2.94 -3.20
N HIS A 155 10.14 -2.36 -3.55
CA HIS A 155 11.32 -3.11 -3.95
C HIS A 155 11.88 -3.94 -2.78
N VAL A 156 12.10 -3.31 -1.62
CA VAL A 156 12.56 -4.02 -0.41
C VAL A 156 11.60 -5.14 -0.01
N LEU A 157 10.29 -4.89 -0.08
CA LEU A 157 9.30 -5.92 0.20
C LEU A 157 9.46 -7.11 -0.77
N ILE A 158 9.65 -6.86 -2.07
CA ILE A 158 9.85 -7.91 -3.07
C ILE A 158 11.13 -8.71 -2.81
N GLU A 159 12.23 -8.05 -2.44
CA GLU A 159 13.49 -8.73 -2.08
C GLU A 159 13.31 -9.69 -0.90
N HIS A 160 12.38 -9.39 0.01
CA HIS A 160 12.01 -10.24 1.14
C HIS A 160 10.86 -11.22 0.80
N GLY A 161 10.50 -11.38 -0.47
CA GLY A 161 9.44 -12.29 -0.92
C GLY A 161 8.02 -11.79 -0.70
N ILE A 162 7.83 -10.50 -0.38
CA ILE A 162 6.54 -9.91 -0.09
C ILE A 162 6.04 -9.12 -1.31
N TYR A 163 4.99 -9.62 -1.94
CA TYR A 163 4.32 -8.94 -3.04
C TYR A 163 2.89 -8.54 -2.66
N VAL A 164 2.71 -7.28 -2.28
CA VAL A 164 1.49 -6.72 -1.64
C VAL A 164 0.30 -6.56 -2.62
N ILE A 165 0.45 -6.94 -3.89
CA ILE A 165 -0.67 -6.90 -4.84
C ILE A 165 -1.65 -8.03 -4.55
N SER A 166 -2.95 -7.72 -4.46
CA SER A 166 -4.00 -8.72 -4.22
C SER A 166 -4.06 -9.76 -5.34
N ASP A 167 -4.53 -10.98 -5.02
CA ASP A 167 -4.71 -12.06 -6.00
C ASP A 167 -5.49 -11.57 -7.23
N TRP A 168 -6.58 -10.85 -6.98
CA TRP A 168 -7.49 -10.33 -8.01
C TRP A 168 -6.85 -9.25 -8.87
N ALA A 169 -5.98 -8.41 -8.29
CA ALA A 169 -5.20 -7.46 -9.07
C ALA A 169 -4.14 -8.17 -9.92
N ILE A 170 -3.51 -9.25 -9.43
CA ILE A 170 -2.58 -10.07 -10.21
C ILE A 170 -3.30 -10.74 -11.39
N LEU A 171 -4.47 -11.33 -11.16
CA LEU A 171 -5.26 -12.00 -12.19
C LEU A 171 -5.76 -11.02 -13.26
N ASN A 172 -6.28 -9.86 -12.88
CA ASN A 172 -6.74 -8.84 -13.85
C ASN A 172 -5.60 -8.23 -14.67
N ASP A 173 -4.40 -8.16 -14.12
CA ASP A 173 -3.21 -7.62 -14.79
C ASP A 173 -2.48 -8.68 -15.65
N THR A 174 -2.92 -9.94 -15.63
CA THR A 174 -2.27 -11.03 -16.36
C THR A 174 -3.07 -11.40 -17.60
N LYS A 175 -2.47 -11.29 -18.78
CA LYS A 175 -3.10 -11.76 -20.03
C LYS A 175 -3.02 -13.28 -20.15
N PRO A 176 -3.99 -13.98 -20.78
CA PRO A 176 -3.95 -15.43 -20.96
C PRO A 176 -2.66 -15.91 -21.64
N GLN A 177 -2.16 -15.19 -22.66
CA GLN A 177 -0.89 -15.51 -23.33
C GLN A 177 0.31 -15.45 -22.37
N GLN A 178 0.32 -14.47 -21.46
CA GLN A 178 1.36 -14.35 -20.45
C GLN A 178 1.28 -15.49 -19.44
N LEU A 179 0.06 -15.88 -19.01
CA LEU A 179 -0.14 -17.05 -18.16
C LEU A 179 0.39 -18.32 -18.84
N ARG A 180 0.04 -18.56 -20.11
CA ARG A 180 0.55 -19.72 -20.87
C ARG A 180 2.07 -19.77 -20.87
N ARG A 181 2.73 -18.65 -21.19
CA ARG A 181 4.18 -18.56 -21.22
C ARG A 181 4.79 -18.87 -19.85
N ILE A 182 4.29 -18.24 -18.79
CA ILE A 182 4.81 -18.47 -17.43
C ILE A 182 4.61 -19.93 -17.02
N PHE A 183 3.43 -20.50 -17.25
CA PHE A 183 3.12 -21.85 -16.76
C PHE A 183 3.85 -22.94 -17.57
N SER A 184 4.10 -22.70 -18.86
CA SER A 184 4.96 -23.53 -19.71
C SER A 184 6.43 -23.43 -19.28
N ASP A 185 6.96 -22.21 -19.27
CA ASP A 185 8.42 -22.01 -19.27
C ASP A 185 9.00 -22.08 -17.85
N PHE A 186 8.23 -21.65 -16.84
CA PHE A 186 8.68 -21.58 -15.45
C PHE A 186 8.15 -22.72 -14.58
N TYR A 187 6.90 -23.15 -14.79
CA TYR A 187 6.29 -24.24 -14.01
C TYR A 187 6.27 -25.58 -14.71
N HIS A 188 6.60 -25.64 -16.01
CA HIS A 188 6.59 -26.87 -16.82
C HIS A 188 5.29 -27.65 -16.74
N LEU A 189 4.15 -26.96 -16.66
CA LEU A 189 2.83 -27.58 -16.63
C LEU A 189 2.47 -28.16 -17.99
N THR A 190 1.60 -29.17 -18.00
CA THR A 190 1.13 -29.79 -19.24
C THR A 190 0.23 -28.82 -20.02
N ALA A 191 0.17 -28.99 -21.34
CA ALA A 191 -0.69 -28.17 -22.20
C ALA A 191 -2.17 -28.21 -21.77
N ARG A 192 -2.63 -29.36 -21.24
CA ARG A 192 -3.98 -29.51 -20.70
C ARG A 192 -4.20 -28.63 -19.48
N GLU A 193 -3.32 -28.72 -18.47
CA GLU A 193 -3.41 -27.90 -17.25
C GLU A 193 -3.39 -26.41 -17.57
N ILE A 194 -2.45 -25.99 -18.43
CA ILE A 194 -2.35 -24.60 -18.88
C ILE A 194 -3.65 -24.13 -19.54
N GLN A 195 -4.25 -24.96 -20.38
CA GLN A 195 -5.52 -24.64 -21.02
C GLN A 195 -6.66 -24.49 -19.99
N GLU A 196 -6.72 -25.36 -18.98
CA GLU A 196 -7.74 -25.23 -17.93
C GLU A 196 -7.59 -23.93 -17.14
N ASP A 197 -6.37 -23.56 -16.79
CA ASP A 197 -6.09 -22.34 -16.04
C ASP A 197 -6.33 -21.09 -16.90
N CYS A 198 -6.07 -21.14 -18.22
CA CYS A 198 -6.47 -20.08 -19.14
C CYS A 198 -8.00 -19.91 -19.20
N HIS A 199 -8.76 -20.99 -19.35
CA HIS A 199 -10.23 -20.90 -19.40
C HIS A 199 -10.79 -20.35 -18.08
N LEU A 200 -10.19 -20.72 -16.94
CA LEU A 200 -10.57 -20.20 -15.64
C LEU A 200 -10.27 -18.71 -15.52
N LEU A 201 -9.09 -18.27 -15.96
CA LEU A 201 -8.71 -16.85 -15.96
C LEU A 201 -9.60 -16.02 -16.88
N GLU A 202 -9.89 -16.51 -18.09
CA GLU A 202 -10.76 -15.83 -19.07
C GLU A 202 -12.19 -15.66 -18.52
N SER A 203 -12.76 -16.73 -17.97
CA SER A 203 -14.07 -16.68 -17.31
C SER A 203 -14.12 -15.65 -16.19
N TYR A 204 -13.08 -15.64 -15.34
CA TYR A 204 -12.95 -14.65 -14.27
C TYR A 204 -12.87 -13.22 -14.80
N GLN A 205 -12.02 -12.95 -15.79
CA GLN A 205 -11.83 -11.60 -16.33
C GLN A 205 -13.10 -11.07 -16.98
N ASN A 206 -13.86 -11.91 -17.70
CA ASN A 206 -15.12 -11.52 -18.30
C ASN A 206 -16.15 -11.08 -17.24
N VAL A 207 -16.35 -11.88 -16.20
CA VAL A 207 -17.34 -11.58 -15.14
C VAL A 207 -16.87 -10.42 -14.26
N TYR A 208 -15.64 -10.47 -13.77
CA TYR A 208 -15.13 -9.52 -12.78
C TYR A 208 -14.92 -8.11 -13.37
N SER A 209 -14.46 -8.00 -14.62
CA SER A 209 -14.26 -6.70 -15.28
C SER A 209 -15.58 -5.97 -15.50
N LEU A 210 -16.64 -6.69 -15.88
CA LEU A 210 -17.98 -6.14 -16.05
C LEU A 210 -18.57 -5.68 -14.71
N GLY A 211 -18.48 -6.53 -13.67
CA GLY A 211 -18.94 -6.16 -12.33
C GLY A 211 -18.22 -4.94 -11.76
N ARG A 212 -16.92 -4.80 -12.04
CA ARG A 212 -16.13 -3.63 -11.63
C ARG A 212 -16.57 -2.33 -12.32
N LEU A 213 -16.94 -2.39 -13.59
CA LEU A 213 -17.46 -1.22 -14.31
C LEU A 213 -18.80 -0.79 -13.69
N GLN A 214 -19.67 -1.75 -13.40
CA GLN A 214 -20.97 -1.49 -12.76
C GLN A 214 -20.81 -0.88 -11.36
N GLN A 215 -19.93 -1.44 -10.52
CA GLN A 215 -19.65 -0.89 -9.18
C GLN A 215 -19.08 0.52 -9.22
N ARG A 216 -18.23 0.85 -10.20
CA ARG A 216 -17.73 2.22 -10.37
C ARG A 216 -18.85 3.21 -10.71
N VAL A 217 -19.77 2.80 -11.58
CA VAL A 217 -20.88 3.65 -12.05
C VAL A 217 -21.93 3.82 -10.95
N GLN A 218 -22.26 2.76 -10.21
CA GLN A 218 -23.33 2.79 -9.21
C GLN A 218 -22.88 3.29 -7.84
N GLU A 219 -21.68 2.92 -7.39
CA GLU A 219 -21.22 3.17 -6.01
C GLU A 219 -20.07 4.18 -5.92
N GLY A 220 -19.58 4.68 -7.07
CA GLY A 220 -18.43 5.60 -7.10
C GLY A 220 -17.13 4.96 -6.59
N HIS A 221 -17.06 3.62 -6.50
CA HIS A 221 -15.92 2.90 -5.92
C HIS A 221 -14.65 3.03 -6.79
N LEU A 222 -13.80 4.00 -6.47
CA LEU A 222 -12.44 4.16 -7.01
C LEU A 222 -11.42 3.41 -6.13
N GLY A 223 -11.60 2.08 -5.99
CA GLY A 223 -10.90 1.25 -5.01
C GLY A 223 -9.94 0.18 -5.56
N GLN A 224 -9.25 -0.50 -4.62
CA GLN A 224 -8.44 -1.71 -4.87
C GLN A 224 -9.28 -2.84 -5.49
N CYS A 225 -8.65 -3.82 -6.12
CA CYS A 225 -9.34 -5.04 -6.58
C CYS A 225 -9.72 -5.88 -5.35
N THR A 226 -11.01 -5.82 -4.98
CA THR A 226 -11.62 -6.57 -3.89
C THR A 226 -11.89 -8.02 -4.28
N ASP A 227 -12.15 -8.87 -3.29
CA ASP A 227 -12.56 -10.24 -3.53
C ASP A 227 -13.84 -10.30 -4.39
N PRO A 228 -13.96 -11.26 -5.32
CA PRO A 228 -15.19 -11.50 -6.05
C PRO A 228 -16.32 -11.86 -5.09
N THR A 229 -17.51 -11.33 -5.35
CA THR A 229 -18.70 -11.70 -4.58
C THR A 229 -19.12 -13.13 -4.88
N ASP A 230 -19.87 -13.76 -3.98
CA ASP A 230 -20.38 -15.12 -4.22
C ASP A 230 -21.20 -15.20 -5.51
N GLY A 231 -22.01 -14.17 -5.81
CA GLY A 231 -22.72 -14.06 -7.08
C GLY A 231 -21.81 -13.96 -8.31
N GLN A 232 -20.65 -13.29 -8.20
CA GLN A 232 -19.65 -13.30 -9.29
C GLN A 232 -19.00 -14.68 -9.45
N ILE A 233 -18.75 -15.40 -8.36
CA ILE A 233 -18.23 -16.77 -8.46
C ILE A 233 -19.24 -17.70 -9.13
N GLU A 234 -20.53 -17.59 -8.82
CA GLU A 234 -21.60 -18.34 -9.49
C GLU A 234 -21.67 -18.03 -10.99
N GLN A 235 -21.57 -16.75 -11.38
CA GLN A 235 -21.50 -16.34 -12.78
C GLN A 235 -20.28 -16.93 -13.50
N ILE A 236 -19.13 -17.03 -12.82
CA ILE A 236 -17.94 -17.69 -13.38
C ILE A 236 -18.19 -19.18 -13.61
N CYS A 237 -18.86 -19.87 -12.67
CA CYS A 237 -19.25 -21.27 -12.86
C CYS A 237 -20.14 -21.45 -14.09
N GLN A 238 -21.18 -20.61 -14.23
CA GLN A 238 -22.09 -20.64 -15.38
C GLN A 238 -21.35 -20.37 -16.69
N TYR A 239 -20.43 -19.41 -16.70
CA TYR A 239 -19.64 -19.09 -17.90
C TYR A 239 -18.78 -20.29 -18.32
N LEU A 240 -18.15 -20.97 -17.36
CA LEU A 240 -17.32 -22.16 -17.62
C LEU A 240 -18.12 -23.34 -18.19
N GLU A 241 -19.33 -23.56 -17.69
CA GLU A 241 -20.25 -24.57 -18.20
C GLU A 241 -20.68 -24.24 -19.63
N GLN A 242 -21.09 -22.99 -19.89
CA GLN A 242 -21.60 -22.57 -21.20
C GLN A 242 -20.54 -22.56 -22.31
N HIS A 243 -19.30 -22.11 -22.01
CA HIS A 243 -18.29 -21.85 -23.04
C HIS A 243 -17.26 -22.96 -23.18
N TYR A 244 -17.08 -23.78 -22.14
CA TYR A 244 -16.03 -24.80 -22.13
C TYR A 244 -16.53 -26.18 -21.69
N ASP A 245 -17.84 -26.36 -21.50
CA ASP A 245 -18.46 -27.62 -21.04
C ASP A 245 -17.82 -28.15 -19.75
N LYS A 246 -17.49 -27.23 -18.83
CA LYS A 246 -16.82 -27.52 -17.57
C LYS A 246 -17.65 -27.11 -16.37
N ILE A 247 -18.26 -28.09 -15.72
CA ILE A 247 -18.95 -27.91 -14.45
C ILE A 247 -17.93 -27.87 -13.31
N ARG A 248 -17.92 -26.78 -12.55
CA ARG A 248 -17.10 -26.63 -11.34
C ARG A 248 -17.94 -26.07 -10.21
N SER A 249 -17.68 -26.53 -8.99
CA SER A 249 -18.30 -25.92 -7.82
C SER A 249 -17.67 -24.55 -7.50
N PRO A 250 -18.42 -23.61 -6.89
CA PRO A 250 -17.91 -22.29 -6.51
C PRO A 250 -16.59 -22.33 -5.72
N ASN A 251 -16.47 -23.27 -4.78
CA ASN A 251 -15.24 -23.46 -3.99
C ASN A 251 -14.04 -23.86 -4.85
N ARG A 252 -14.24 -24.74 -5.85
CA ARG A 252 -13.18 -25.16 -6.76
C ARG A 252 -12.76 -24.04 -7.69
N VAL A 253 -13.69 -23.19 -8.14
CA VAL A 253 -13.39 -21.97 -8.90
C VAL A 253 -12.54 -21.01 -8.07
N LYS A 254 -12.97 -20.69 -6.84
CA LYS A 254 -12.23 -19.79 -5.94
C LYS A 254 -10.81 -20.30 -5.64
N MET A 255 -10.69 -21.57 -5.26
CA MET A 255 -9.38 -22.21 -5.03
C MET A 255 -8.50 -22.20 -6.29
N GLY A 256 -9.07 -22.49 -7.45
CA GLY A 256 -8.34 -22.46 -8.72
C GLY A 256 -7.78 -21.07 -9.03
N LEU A 257 -8.59 -20.03 -8.88
CA LEU A 257 -8.16 -18.63 -9.08
C LEU A 257 -7.05 -18.23 -8.10
N GLN A 258 -7.19 -18.59 -6.82
CA GLN A 258 -6.16 -18.34 -5.81
C GLN A 258 -4.85 -19.08 -6.12
N ASN A 259 -4.93 -20.32 -6.61
CA ASN A 259 -3.76 -21.08 -7.02
C ASN A 259 -3.04 -20.45 -8.22
N ILE A 260 -3.79 -19.98 -9.23
CA ILE A 260 -3.23 -19.23 -10.36
C ILE A 260 -2.54 -17.96 -9.85
N ALA A 261 -3.21 -17.20 -8.99
CA ALA A 261 -2.67 -15.96 -8.43
C ALA A 261 -1.39 -16.19 -7.61
N LYS A 262 -1.35 -17.27 -6.82
CA LYS A 262 -0.17 -17.70 -6.07
C LYS A 262 1.01 -18.00 -6.99
N LYS A 263 0.82 -18.84 -8.02
CA LYS A 263 1.87 -19.15 -9.01
C LYS A 263 2.37 -17.88 -9.71
N LEU A 264 1.47 -16.98 -10.11
CA LEU A 264 1.86 -15.72 -10.73
C LEU A 264 2.61 -14.79 -9.76
N ARG A 265 2.25 -14.80 -8.47
CA ARG A 265 2.95 -14.05 -7.42
C ARG A 265 4.37 -14.58 -7.24
N ASP A 266 4.54 -15.88 -7.07
CA ASP A 266 5.85 -16.52 -6.88
C ASP A 266 6.78 -16.24 -8.08
N TYR A 267 6.26 -16.34 -9.31
CA TYR A 267 6.99 -15.94 -10.52
C TYR A 267 7.38 -14.46 -10.50
N ARG A 268 6.47 -13.54 -10.13
CA ARG A 268 6.75 -12.10 -10.09
C ARG A 268 7.79 -11.75 -9.02
N ILE A 269 7.76 -12.45 -7.88
CA ILE A 269 8.79 -12.36 -6.84
C ILE A 269 10.13 -12.85 -7.39
N TYR A 270 10.17 -14.02 -8.02
CA TYR A 270 11.40 -14.57 -8.59
C TYR A 270 12.04 -13.63 -9.61
N VAL A 271 11.27 -13.14 -10.59
CA VAL A 271 11.81 -12.29 -11.66
C VAL A 271 12.24 -10.90 -11.16
N ARG A 272 11.62 -10.39 -10.09
CA ARG A 272 11.90 -9.02 -9.59
C ARG A 272 12.83 -8.97 -8.37
N GLY A 273 12.85 -10.03 -7.57
CA GLY A 273 13.65 -10.16 -6.35
C GLY A 273 14.86 -11.08 -6.52
N GLY A 274 14.98 -11.82 -7.63
CA GLY A 274 16.14 -12.65 -7.95
C GLY A 274 16.23 -13.99 -7.23
N PHE A 275 15.40 -14.25 -6.21
CA PHE A 275 15.40 -15.50 -5.44
C PHE A 275 13.98 -16.06 -5.26
N LEU A 276 13.80 -17.37 -5.44
CA LEU A 276 12.68 -18.10 -4.85
C LEU A 276 13.03 -18.36 -3.39
N GLN A 277 12.09 -18.20 -2.45
CA GLN A 277 12.26 -18.77 -1.12
C GLN A 277 12.38 -20.30 -1.29
N SER A 278 13.61 -20.80 -1.25
CA SER A 278 13.88 -22.22 -1.17
C SER A 278 13.41 -22.67 0.21
N HIS A 279 12.38 -23.53 0.26
CA HIS A 279 12.18 -24.33 1.46
C HIS A 279 13.49 -25.09 1.75
N PRO A 280 14.03 -25.02 2.97
CA PRO A 280 15.22 -25.79 3.33
C PRO A 280 14.94 -27.26 3.03
N ILE A 281 15.84 -27.90 2.27
CA ILE A 281 15.76 -29.32 1.89
C ILE A 281 15.87 -30.23 3.13
N ASP A 282 16.30 -29.69 4.27
CA ASP A 282 16.42 -30.38 5.54
C ASP A 282 15.14 -30.25 6.40
N ASP A 283 14.00 -30.74 5.92
CA ASP A 283 12.95 -31.20 6.82
C ASP A 283 13.18 -32.70 7.13
N PRO A 284 13.66 -33.07 8.33
CA PRO A 284 13.90 -34.47 8.70
C PRO A 284 12.60 -35.32 8.75
N ARG A 285 11.43 -34.74 8.45
CA ARG A 285 10.14 -35.45 8.41
C ARG A 285 9.83 -36.15 7.08
N VAL A 286 10.67 -36.01 6.05
CA VAL A 286 10.47 -36.69 4.74
C VAL A 286 11.31 -37.98 4.59
N GLN A 287 12.08 -38.35 5.61
CA GLN A 287 12.73 -39.66 5.65
C GLN A 287 12.28 -40.46 6.87
N LYS A 288 11.18 -41.21 6.72
CA LYS A 288 11.06 -42.62 7.14
C LYS A 288 9.66 -43.18 6.84
N LYS A 289 9.67 -44.16 5.93
CA LYS A 289 8.68 -45.22 5.63
C LYS A 289 7.33 -44.81 5.06
#